data_AF-R8W436-F1
#
_entry.id   AF-R8W436-F1
#
_cell.length_a   1.000
_cell.length_b   1.000
_cell.length_c   1.000
_cell.angle_alpha   90.00
_cell.angle_beta   90.00
_cell.angle_gamma   90.00
#
_symmetry.space_group_name_H-M   'P 1'
#
loop_
_entity.id
_entity.type
_entity.pdbx_description
1 polymer ?
#
loop_
_entity_poly.entity_id
_entity_poly.type
_entity_poly.pdbx_seq_one_letter_code
_entity_poly.pdbx_strand_id
1 'polypeptide(L)'
;MRLIDADALSESIKGGDGTPMQKFFADVCLAGASTVDAEPVVHGRWIPERHKDRVSQTEYHSYIWYHCSECGRRLIGYRDPREAPYCHCGAKMDLMEDV
;
A
#
# COMPACT_ATOMS: atom_id res chain seq x y z
N MET A 1 10.57 -0.11 12.59
CA MET A 1 11.57 -0.78 11.73
C MET A 1 11.88 0.16 10.58
N ARG A 2 13.16 0.42 10.27
CA ARG A 2 13.54 1.21 9.10
C ARG A 2 13.94 0.24 8.00
N LEU A 3 13.35 0.40 6.81
CA LEU A 3 13.72 -0.39 5.64
C LEU A 3 14.94 0.26 4.99
N ILE A 4 15.91 -0.55 4.61
CA ILE A 4 17.15 -0.14 3.96
C ILE A 4 17.28 -0.99 2.71
N ASP A 5 17.57 -0.35 1.58
CA ASP A 5 17.90 -1.05 0.34
C ASP A 5 19.20 -1.84 0.54
N ALA A 6 19.09 -3.17 0.45
CA ALA A 6 20.19 -4.09 0.73
C ALA A 6 21.31 -3.99 -0.32
N ASP A 7 20.95 -3.78 -1.58
CA ASP A 7 21.91 -3.69 -2.69
C ASP A 7 22.69 -2.38 -2.61
N ALA A 8 21.98 -1.27 -2.37
CA ALA A 8 22.60 0.03 -2.14
C ALA A 8 23.54 0.02 -0.93
N LEU A 9 23.17 -0.70 0.14
CA LEU A 9 24.01 -0.84 1.32
C LEU A 9 25.24 -1.73 1.05
N SER A 10 25.11 -2.84 0.32
CA SER A 10 26.25 -3.71 -0.05
C SER A 10 27.28 -2.93 -0.88
N GLU A 11 26.84 -2.14 -1.86
CA GLU A 11 27.74 -1.31 -2.66
C GLU A 11 28.46 -0.23 -1.82
N SER A 12 27.73 0.39 -0.89
CA SER A 12 28.31 1.36 0.05
C SER A 12 29.39 0.72 0.95
N ILE A 13 29.17 -0.51 1.42
CA ILE A 13 30.16 -1.25 2.24
C ILE A 13 31.41 -1.61 1.43
N LYS A 14 31.24 -2.05 0.17
CA LYS A 14 32.38 -2.38 -0.71
C LYS A 14 33.25 -1.16 -0.97
N GLY A 15 32.62 -0.01 -1.27
CA GLY A 15 33.30 1.26 -1.59
C GLY A 15 33.79 2.06 -0.38
N GLY A 16 33.24 1.83 0.81
CA GLY A 16 33.52 2.62 2.02
C GLY A 16 34.84 2.29 2.73
N ASP A 17 35.07 2.94 3.86
CA ASP A 17 36.22 2.71 4.73
C ASP A 17 36.12 1.38 5.48
N GLY A 18 37.26 0.81 5.88
CA GLY A 18 37.33 -0.40 6.69
C GLY A 18 38.29 -1.45 6.13
N THR A 19 38.67 -2.41 6.98
CA THR A 19 39.56 -3.50 6.57
C THR A 19 38.81 -4.49 5.67
N PRO A 20 39.52 -5.25 4.80
CA PRO A 20 38.89 -6.28 3.97
C PRO A 20 38.05 -7.28 4.77
N MET A 21 38.52 -7.63 5.98
CA MET A 21 37.81 -8.56 6.86
C MET A 21 36.51 -7.97 7.41
N GLN A 22 36.51 -6.69 7.78
CA GLN A 22 35.29 -5.99 8.22
C GLN A 22 34.23 -5.93 7.12
N LYS A 23 34.66 -5.62 5.89
CA LYS A 23 33.76 -5.59 4.71
C LYS A 23 33.17 -6.96 4.42
N PHE A 24 33.99 -8.01 4.49
CA PHE A 24 33.53 -9.39 4.32
C PHE A 24 32.45 -9.77 5.34
N PHE A 25 32.69 -9.51 6.63
CA PHE A 25 31.70 -9.82 7.66
C PHE A 25 30.41 -9.03 7.49
N ALA A 26 30.48 -7.75 7.11
CA ALA A 26 29.29 -6.94 6.87
C ALA A 26 28.45 -7.47 5.69
N ASP A 27 29.10 -7.88 4.59
CA ASP A 27 28.43 -8.46 3.42
C ASP A 27 27.76 -9.80 3.74
N VAL A 28 28.44 -10.67 4.52
CA VAL A 28 27.86 -11.93 5.02
C VAL A 28 26.62 -11.68 5.89
N CYS A 29 26.67 -10.69 6.79
CA CYS A 29 25.52 -10.33 7.62
C CYS A 29 24.35 -9.79 6.78
N LEU A 30 24.63 -9.04 5.72
CA LEU A 30 23.61 -8.51 4.80
C LEU A 30 22.96 -9.62 3.98
N ALA A 31 23.75 -10.53 3.41
CA ALA A 31 23.26 -11.65 2.62
C ALA A 31 22.41 -12.62 3.44
N GLY A 32 22.68 -12.74 4.75
CA GLY A 32 21.89 -13.55 5.68
C GLY A 32 20.66 -12.86 6.27
N ALA A 33 20.48 -11.56 6.04
CA ALA A 33 19.36 -10.82 6.59
C ALA A 33 18.07 -11.05 5.77
N SER A 34 16.93 -11.14 6.45
CA SER A 34 15.63 -11.21 5.79
C SER A 34 15.36 -9.92 5.02
N THR A 35 15.14 -10.02 3.72
CA THR A 35 14.73 -8.90 2.87
C THR A 35 13.21 -8.87 2.74
N VAL A 36 12.69 -7.66 2.54
CA VAL A 36 11.31 -7.41 2.12
C VAL A 36 11.39 -6.50 0.93
N ASP A 37 10.69 -6.87 -0.14
CA ASP A 37 10.55 -6.00 -1.31
C ASP A 37 9.67 -4.82 -0.91
N ALA A 38 10.30 -3.65 -0.81
CA ALA A 38 9.70 -2.45 -0.24
C ALA A 38 9.38 -1.48 -1.38
N GLU A 39 8.20 -1.61 -1.97
CA GLU A 39 7.71 -0.61 -2.90
C GLU A 39 7.19 0.63 -2.16
N PRO A 40 7.29 1.83 -2.75
CA PRO A 40 6.65 3.03 -2.21
C PRO A 40 5.17 2.77 -1.94
N VAL A 41 4.69 3.21 -0.77
CA VAL A 41 3.26 3.11 -0.47
C VAL A 41 2.51 3.99 -1.46
N VAL A 42 1.75 3.36 -2.36
CA VAL A 42 0.84 4.07 -3.24
C VAL A 42 -0.33 4.56 -2.40
N HIS A 43 -0.55 5.87 -2.38
CA HIS A 43 -1.71 6.47 -1.75
C HIS A 43 -2.87 6.53 -2.75
N GLY A 44 -4.04 6.09 -2.32
CA GLY A 44 -5.27 6.11 -3.11
C GLY A 44 -6.43 6.67 -2.31
N ARG A 45 -7.58 6.84 -2.96
CA ARG A 45 -8.82 7.29 -2.31
C ARG A 45 -10.01 6.45 -2.71
N TRP A 46 -10.94 6.27 -1.79
CA TRP A 46 -12.23 5.65 -2.08
C TRP A 46 -13.13 6.68 -2.74
N ILE A 47 -13.44 6.48 -4.01
CA ILE A 47 -14.29 7.39 -4.76
C ILE A 47 -15.75 6.91 -4.63
N PRO A 48 -16.66 7.72 -4.08
CA PRO A 48 -18.06 7.36 -3.95
C PRO A 48 -18.79 7.46 -5.29
N GLU A 49 -19.57 6.43 -5.60
CA GLU A 49 -20.45 6.36 -6.76
C GLU A 49 -21.88 6.11 -6.28
N ARG A 50 -22.79 7.04 -6.58
CA ARG A 50 -24.19 6.96 -6.16
C ARG A 50 -24.99 6.16 -7.16
N HIS A 51 -25.59 5.08 -6.71
CA HIS A 51 -26.48 4.25 -7.50
C HIS A 51 -27.92 4.39 -7.01
N LYS A 52 -28.85 4.25 -7.95
CA LYS A 52 -30.29 4.23 -7.70
C LYS A 52 -30.88 3.07 -8.48
N ASP A 53 -31.24 2.02 -7.77
CA ASP A 53 -31.89 0.87 -8.36
C ASP A 53 -33.39 0.95 -8.11
N ARG A 54 -34.16 0.60 -9.14
CA ARG A 54 -35.61 0.56 -9.05
C ARG A 54 -36.03 -0.79 -8.47
N VAL A 55 -36.61 -0.78 -7.27
CA VAL A 55 -37.03 -2.00 -6.57
C VAL A 55 -38.48 -2.34 -6.89
N SER A 56 -39.33 -1.35 -7.13
CA SER A 56 -40.73 -1.55 -7.52
C SER A 56 -41.22 -0.49 -8.52
N GLN A 57 -42.52 -0.45 -8.81
CA GLN A 57 -43.08 0.61 -9.67
C GLN A 57 -43.01 2.01 -9.02
N THR A 58 -42.94 2.10 -7.70
CA THR A 58 -43.00 3.36 -6.94
C THR A 58 -41.81 3.59 -6.02
N GLU A 59 -40.92 2.61 -5.87
CA GLU A 59 -39.84 2.65 -4.87
C GLU A 59 -38.45 2.47 -5.50
N TYR A 60 -37.52 3.33 -5.10
CA TYR A 60 -36.12 3.33 -5.49
C TYR A 60 -35.25 3.13 -4.26
N HIS A 61 -34.27 2.24 -4.36
CA HIS A 61 -33.27 2.03 -3.34
C HIS A 61 -31.97 2.72 -3.76
N SER A 62 -31.54 3.72 -2.98
CA SER A 62 -30.30 4.44 -3.22
C SER A 62 -29.19 3.87 -2.34
N TYR A 63 -28.06 3.53 -2.93
CA TYR A 63 -26.86 3.11 -2.21
C TYR A 63 -25.62 3.74 -2.82
N ILE A 64 -24.53 3.77 -2.05
CA ILE A 64 -23.24 4.30 -2.48
C ILE A 64 -22.28 3.12 -2.59
N TRP A 65 -21.62 2.98 -3.74
CA TRP A 65 -20.46 2.11 -3.90
C TRP A 65 -19.20 2.95 -3.84
N TYR A 66 -18.10 2.34 -3.40
CA TYR A 66 -16.80 2.98 -3.42
C TYR A 66 -15.89 2.22 -4.37
N HIS A 67 -15.14 2.93 -5.21
CA HIS A 67 -14.09 2.33 -6.03
C HIS A 67 -12.73 2.93 -5.71
N CYS A 68 -11.68 2.13 -5.84
CA CYS A 68 -10.31 2.58 -5.63
C CYS A 68 -9.88 3.48 -6.78
N SER A 69 -9.28 4.65 -6.48
CA SER A 69 -8.71 5.55 -7.50
C SER A 69 -7.61 4.92 -8.34
N GLU A 70 -6.83 3.99 -7.76
CA GLU A 70 -5.63 3.46 -8.40
C GLU A 70 -5.93 2.27 -9.32
N CYS A 71 -6.83 1.37 -8.90
CA CYS A 71 -7.11 0.15 -9.65
C CYS A 71 -8.57 0.01 -10.11
N GLY A 72 -9.45 0.94 -9.74
CA GLY A 72 -10.88 0.90 -10.08
C GLY A 72 -11.67 -0.22 -9.40
N ARG A 73 -11.04 -1.06 -8.55
CA ARG A 73 -11.76 -2.13 -7.85
C ARG A 73 -12.79 -1.54 -6.90
N ARG A 74 -13.97 -2.15 -6.91
CA ARG A 74 -15.07 -1.82 -5.98
C ARG A 74 -14.78 -2.37 -4.60
N LEU A 75 -15.08 -1.57 -3.59
CA LEU A 75 -15.14 -1.98 -2.20
C LEU A 75 -16.41 -2.80 -1.99
N ILE A 76 -16.26 -4.07 -1.61
CA ILE A 76 -17.36 -5.01 -1.39
C ILE A 76 -17.33 -5.44 0.07
N GLY A 77 -18.51 -5.50 0.71
CA GLY A 77 -18.66 -6.03 2.07
C GLY A 77 -18.46 -5.03 3.21
N TYR A 78 -18.09 -3.78 2.90
CA TYR A 78 -17.94 -2.70 3.90
C TYR A 78 -19.04 -1.65 3.73
N ARG A 79 -19.58 -1.16 4.85
CA ARG A 79 -20.55 -0.04 4.86
C ARG A 79 -19.85 1.32 4.83
N ASP A 80 -18.73 1.43 5.55
CA ASP A 80 -17.95 2.66 5.65
C ASP A 80 -16.56 2.44 5.01
N PRO A 81 -16.12 3.27 4.05
CA PRO A 81 -14.79 3.20 3.45
C PRO A 81 -13.65 3.36 4.48
N ARG A 82 -13.92 3.94 5.66
CA ARG A 82 -12.96 4.06 6.76
C ARG A 82 -12.57 2.71 7.37
N GLU A 83 -13.44 1.70 7.25
CA GLU A 83 -13.15 0.33 7.71
C GLU A 83 -12.16 -0.41 6.79
N ALA A 84 -11.92 0.11 5.57
CA ALA A 84 -11.02 -0.47 4.58
C ALA A 84 -9.84 0.48 4.28
N PRO A 85 -8.84 0.59 5.19
CA PRO A 85 -7.70 1.50 5.04
C PRO A 85 -6.74 1.11 3.91
N TYR A 86 -6.91 -0.07 3.32
CA TYR A 86 -6.10 -0.54 2.20
C TYR A 86 -7.01 -1.14 1.12
N CYS A 87 -6.66 -0.87 -0.13
CA CYS A 87 -7.22 -1.61 -1.26
C CYS A 87 -6.43 -2.90 -1.45
N HIS A 88 -7.06 -3.89 -2.08
CA HIS A 88 -6.41 -5.15 -2.46
C HIS A 88 -5.25 -4.96 -3.47
N CYS A 89 -5.17 -3.81 -4.15
CA CYS A 89 -4.00 -3.49 -4.98
C CYS A 89 -2.77 -3.04 -4.18
N GLY A 90 -2.85 -2.95 -2.85
CA GLY A 90 -1.76 -2.48 -1.99
C GLY A 90 -1.77 -0.97 -1.74
N ALA A 91 -2.67 -0.22 -2.40
CA ALA A 91 -2.83 1.21 -2.16
C ALA A 91 -3.37 1.46 -0.74
N LYS A 92 -2.73 2.37 -0.01
CA LYS A 92 -3.21 2.89 1.27
C LYS A 92 -4.26 3.96 1.00
N MET A 93 -5.45 3.79 1.55
CA MET A 93 -6.58 4.65 1.27
C MET A 93 -6.56 5.83 2.24
N ASP A 94 -6.43 7.03 1.69
CA ASP A 94 -6.50 8.26 2.46
C ASP A 94 -7.90 8.40 3.06
N LEU A 95 -7.95 8.71 4.36
CA LEU A 95 -9.22 8.96 5.04
C LEU A 95 -9.85 10.20 4.40
N MET A 96 -11.14 10.11 4.05
CA MET A 96 -11.88 11.30 3.64
C MET A 96 -11.92 12.26 4.85
N GLU A 97 -11.15 13.34 4.77
CA GLU A 97 -11.28 14.46 5.69
C GLU A 97 -12.68 15.06 5.48
N ASP A 98 -13.42 15.17 6.58
CA ASP A 98 -14.76 15.74 6.60
C ASP A 98 -14.67 17.22 6.16
N VAL A 99 -15.20 17.53 4.97
CA VAL A 99 -15.35 18.91 4.45
C VAL A 99 -16.61 19.55 5.03
#